data_AF-W3VCW5-F1
#
_entry.id   AF-W3VCW5-F1
#
_cell.length_a   1.000
_cell.length_b   1.000
_cell.length_c   1.000
_cell.angle_alpha   90.00
_cell.angle_beta   90.00
_cell.angle_gamma   90.00
#
_symmetry.space_group_name_H-M   'P 1'
#
loop_
_entity.id
_entity.type
_entity.pdbx_description
1 polymer ?
#
loop_
_entity_poly.entity_id
_entity_poly.type
_entity_poly.pdbx_seq_one_letter_code
_entity_poly.pdbx_strand_id
1 'polypeptide(L)'
;MPALTAQHLAYVIYTSGSTGTPKGVMVEHCGLINLIRDKIAQFDIHSGSRMLQFASLSFDASVWEIMMALGSGASLVIAVDIVRQDPLRLWHYLEQQAVTHACLTPALLRDAGDLPALTITPTVIFGGEAPQCRAISGTLSSCEAV
;
A
#
# COMPACT_ATOMS: atom_id res chain seq x y z
N MET A 1 16.97 24.83 17.17
CA MET A 1 15.83 23.88 17.20
C MET A 1 16.32 22.62 17.87
N PRO A 2 15.54 21.98 18.75
CA PRO A 2 15.90 20.65 19.26
C PRO A 2 16.05 19.68 18.09
N ALA A 3 17.02 18.77 18.20
CA ALA A 3 17.30 17.78 17.16
C ALA A 3 16.15 16.77 17.04
N LEU A 4 15.82 16.32 15.82
CA LEU A 4 14.87 15.24 15.60
C LEU A 4 15.44 13.92 16.14
N THR A 5 14.69 13.22 17.00
CA THR A 5 15.06 11.90 17.55
C THR A 5 14.06 10.83 17.09
N ALA A 6 14.41 9.56 17.31
CA ALA A 6 13.57 8.42 16.93
C ALA A 6 12.28 8.29 17.76
N GLN A 7 12.22 8.95 18.93
CA GLN A 7 11.06 8.99 19.82
C GLN A 7 10.06 10.10 19.48
N HIS A 8 10.38 10.96 18.51
CA HIS A 8 9.40 11.92 18.02
C HIS A 8 8.34 11.22 17.16
N LEU A 9 7.13 11.79 17.17
CA LEU A 9 6.03 11.32 16.35
C LEU A 9 6.37 11.50 14.86
N ALA A 10 6.26 10.42 14.11
CA ALA A 10 6.31 10.40 12.66
C ALA A 10 4.97 10.80 12.05
N TYR A 11 3.85 10.35 12.62
CA TYR A 11 2.52 10.74 12.19
C TYR A 11 1.46 10.59 13.29
N VAL A 12 0.34 11.28 13.07
CA VAL A 12 -0.92 11.08 13.81
C VAL A 12 -2.04 10.88 12.81
N ILE A 13 -2.69 9.72 12.84
CA ILE A 13 -3.85 9.41 11.99
C ILE A 13 -5.07 9.19 12.88
N TYR A 14 -6.19 9.81 12.50
CA TYR A 14 -7.45 9.69 13.24
C TYR A 14 -8.28 8.53 12.72
N THR A 15 -8.79 7.71 13.64
CA THR A 15 -9.68 6.57 13.33
C THR A 15 -11.03 6.75 14.02
N SER A 16 -12.05 6.02 13.55
CA SER A 16 -13.37 6.01 14.18
C SER A 16 -13.26 5.44 15.60
N GLY A 17 -13.58 6.27 16.60
CA GLY A 17 -13.64 5.82 17.98
C GLY A 17 -14.97 5.12 18.27
N SER A 18 -14.93 4.06 19.07
CA SER A 18 -16.13 3.34 19.54
C SER A 18 -17.13 4.22 20.31
N THR A 19 -16.70 5.38 20.79
CA THR A 19 -17.52 6.38 21.51
C THR A 19 -18.09 7.46 20.60
N GLY A 20 -17.89 7.38 19.28
CA GLY A 20 -18.31 8.38 18.31
C GLY A 20 -17.33 9.57 18.14
N THR A 21 -16.34 9.69 19.01
CA THR A 21 -15.27 10.70 18.88
C THR A 21 -14.04 10.07 18.23
N PRO A 22 -13.49 10.63 17.14
CA PRO A 22 -12.26 10.13 16.52
C PRO A 22 -11.08 10.09 17.49
N LYS A 23 -10.26 9.04 17.42
CA LYS A 23 -9.07 8.87 18.25
C LYS A 23 -7.81 9.01 17.39
N GLY A 24 -6.87 9.85 17.83
CA GLY A 24 -5.58 10.02 17.16
C GLY A 24 -4.61 8.91 17.55
N VAL A 25 -4.19 8.11 16.58
CA VAL A 25 -3.13 7.12 16.74
C VAL A 25 -1.79 7.80 16.49
N MET A 26 -0.97 7.92 17.53
CA MET A 26 0.33 8.55 17.50
C MET A 26 1.41 7.50 17.28
N VAL A 27 2.19 7.63 16.21
CA VAL A 27 3.24 6.66 15.86
C VAL A 27 4.58 7.36 15.81
N GLU A 28 5.56 6.83 16.52
CA GLU A 28 6.94 7.32 16.56
C GLU A 28 7.78 6.82 15.38
N HIS A 29 8.83 7.57 15.04
CA HIS A 29 9.79 7.17 13.99
C HIS A 29 10.40 5.79 14.23
N CYS A 30 10.74 5.44 15.47
CA CYS A 30 11.39 4.16 15.79
C CYS A 30 10.51 2.95 15.41
N GLY A 31 9.22 2.99 15.77
CA GLY A 31 8.26 1.94 15.46
C GLY A 31 8.00 1.83 13.96
N LEU A 32 7.81 2.98 13.31
CA LEU A 32 7.63 3.03 11.85
C LEU A 32 8.82 2.43 11.11
N ILE A 33 10.05 2.85 11.41
CA ILE A 33 11.24 2.38 10.71
C ILE A 33 11.49 0.89 10.94
N ASN A 34 11.21 0.38 12.14
CA ASN A 34 11.30 -1.06 12.42
C ASN A 34 10.38 -1.86 11.49
N LEU A 35 9.12 -1.43 11.39
CA LEU A 35 8.11 -2.06 10.54
C LEU A 35 8.47 -1.95 9.04
N ILE A 36 8.90 -0.77 8.58
CA ILE A 36 9.24 -0.56 7.17
C ILE A 36 10.43 -1.41 6.74
N ARG A 37 11.44 -1.58 7.61
CA ARG A 37 12.58 -2.47 7.33
C ARG A 37 12.16 -3.93 7.19
N ASP A 38 11.28 -4.39 8.07
CA ASP A 38 10.69 -5.73 7.99
C ASP A 38 9.96 -5.93 6.65
N LYS A 39 9.11 -4.98 6.26
CA LYS A 39 8.32 -5.09 5.02
C LYS A 39 9.13 -4.94 3.73
N ILE A 40 10.15 -4.07 3.72
CA ILE A 40 11.08 -3.99 2.59
C ILE A 40 11.78 -5.34 2.38
N ALA A 41 12.23 -5.99 3.46
CA ALA A 41 12.88 -7.29 3.38
C ALA A 41 11.90 -8.41 3.00
N GLN A 42 10.69 -8.41 3.59
CA GLN A 42 9.65 -9.41 3.31
C GLN A 42 9.25 -9.42 1.84
N PHE A 43 9.02 -8.24 1.25
CA PHE A 43 8.51 -8.11 -0.11
C PHE A 43 9.62 -7.91 -1.17
N ASP A 44 10.89 -8.05 -0.78
CA ASP A 44 12.06 -7.84 -1.67
C ASP A 44 12.00 -6.50 -2.43
N ILE A 45 11.69 -5.41 -1.73
CA ILE A 45 11.59 -4.08 -2.34
C ILE A 45 13.00 -3.50 -2.47
N HIS A 46 13.39 -3.10 -3.67
CA HIS A 46 14.72 -2.59 -3.98
C HIS A 46 14.66 -1.36 -4.89
N SER A 47 15.81 -0.76 -5.23
CA SER A 47 15.87 0.48 -6.02
C SER A 47 15.32 0.41 -7.44
N GLY A 48 15.08 -0.80 -7.95
CA GLY A 48 14.44 -1.05 -9.25
C GLY A 48 12.92 -1.23 -9.14
N SER A 49 12.39 -1.34 -7.92
CA SER A 49 10.97 -1.49 -7.66
C SER A 49 10.22 -0.18 -7.91
N ARG A 50 8.94 -0.34 -8.19
CA ARG A 50 7.95 0.71 -8.45
C ARG A 50 6.71 0.41 -7.60
N MET A 51 6.53 1.18 -6.54
CA MET A 51 5.47 1.04 -5.55
C MET A 51 4.32 1.97 -5.91
N LEU A 52 3.10 1.44 -6.00
CA LEU A 52 1.90 2.25 -6.16
C LEU A 52 1.54 2.94 -4.83
N GLN A 53 1.34 4.26 -4.88
CA GLN A 53 0.64 5.01 -3.83
C GLN A 53 -0.86 4.95 -4.13
N PHE A 54 -1.60 4.09 -3.43
CA PHE A 54 -3.01 3.83 -3.65
C PHE A 54 -3.88 4.25 -2.47
N ALA A 55 -3.46 3.99 -1.24
CA ALA A 55 -4.24 4.33 -0.06
C ALA A 55 -4.51 5.84 0.02
N SER A 56 -5.61 6.24 0.68
CA SER A 56 -5.75 7.65 1.04
C SER A 56 -4.70 8.02 2.10
N LEU A 57 -4.17 9.25 2.04
CA LEU A 57 -3.22 9.77 3.04
C LEU A 57 -3.81 9.83 4.45
N SER A 58 -5.13 9.66 4.59
CA SER A 58 -5.81 9.53 5.88
C SER A 58 -5.77 8.11 6.45
N PHE A 59 -5.21 7.13 5.74
CA PHE A 59 -4.99 5.75 6.21
C PHE A 59 -3.50 5.46 6.32
N ASP A 60 -3.13 4.67 7.33
CA ASP A 60 -1.74 4.31 7.63
C ASP A 60 -1.08 3.44 6.54
N ALA A 61 -1.86 2.70 5.77
CA ALA A 61 -1.40 2.01 4.56
C ALA A 61 -0.65 2.94 3.59
N SER A 62 -1.03 4.22 3.49
CA SER A 62 -0.33 5.19 2.64
C SER A 62 1.08 5.49 3.15
N VAL A 63 1.27 5.50 4.47
CA VAL A 63 2.59 5.69 5.08
C VAL A 63 3.47 4.48 4.74
N TRP A 64 2.92 3.27 4.73
CA TRP A 64 3.66 2.08 4.31
C TRP A 64 4.10 2.15 2.85
N GLU A 65 3.16 2.43 1.94
CA GLU A 65 3.45 2.59 0.50
C GLU A 65 4.59 3.60 0.27
N ILE A 66 4.49 4.78 0.89
CA ILE A 66 5.48 5.85 0.74
C ILE A 66 6.83 5.45 1.34
N MET A 67 6.84 4.95 2.58
CA MET A 67 8.07 4.71 3.31
C MET A 67 8.80 3.45 2.86
N MET A 68 8.09 2.42 2.38
CA MET A 68 8.72 1.27 1.73
C MET A 68 9.41 1.70 0.43
N ALA A 69 8.78 2.57 -0.36
CA ALA A 69 9.36 3.07 -1.60
C ALA A 69 10.62 3.91 -1.33
N LEU A 70 10.49 4.94 -0.51
CA LEU A 70 11.59 5.87 -0.24
C LEU A 70 12.71 5.23 0.59
N GLY A 71 12.37 4.30 1.51
CA GLY A 71 13.32 3.61 2.36
C GLY A 71 14.19 2.57 1.65
N SER A 72 13.76 2.09 0.48
CA SER A 72 14.48 1.11 -0.36
C SER A 72 15.15 1.74 -1.59
N GLY A 73 14.92 3.04 -1.84
CA GLY A 73 15.35 3.72 -3.06
C GLY A 73 14.50 3.40 -4.29
N ALA A 74 13.33 2.77 -4.10
CA ALA A 74 12.37 2.47 -5.16
C ALA A 74 11.65 3.75 -5.65
N SER A 75 10.95 3.62 -6.78
CA SER A 75 10.09 4.68 -7.30
C SER A 75 8.70 4.63 -6.63
N LEU A 76 8.19 5.78 -6.20
CA LEU A 76 6.80 5.94 -5.77
C LEU A 76 5.93 6.41 -6.96
N VAL A 77 4.96 5.60 -7.36
CA VAL A 77 4.03 5.86 -8.46
C VAL A 77 2.71 6.37 -7.89
N ILE A 78 2.39 7.65 -8.10
CA ILE A 78 1.23 8.30 -7.49
C ILE A 78 0.03 8.25 -8.44
N ALA A 79 -0.99 7.44 -8.11
CA ALA A 79 -2.24 7.42 -8.85
C ALA A 79 -3.17 8.55 -8.40
N VAL A 80 -3.71 9.29 -9.37
CA VAL A 80 -4.74 10.31 -9.12
C VAL A 80 -6.09 9.66 -8.78
N ASP A 81 -6.97 10.38 -8.09
CA ASP A 81 -8.25 9.84 -7.60
C ASP A 81 -9.10 9.19 -8.67
N ILE A 82 -9.17 9.78 -9.86
CA ILE A 82 -9.96 9.24 -10.98
C ILE A 82 -9.43 7.90 -11.50
N VAL A 83 -8.14 7.62 -11.30
CA VAL A 83 -7.54 6.31 -11.61
C VAL A 83 -7.81 5.34 -10.47
N ARG A 84 -7.65 5.78 -9.22
CA ARG A 84 -7.84 4.94 -8.02
C ARG A 84 -9.25 4.39 -7.86
N GLN A 85 -10.26 5.16 -8.25
CA GLN A 85 -11.67 4.83 -8.03
C GLN A 85 -12.27 3.93 -9.12
N ASP A 86 -11.56 3.70 -10.22
CA ASP A 86 -12.02 2.93 -11.38
C ASP A 86 -11.08 1.73 -11.59
N PRO A 87 -11.54 0.48 -11.34
CA PRO A 87 -10.70 -0.71 -11.45
C PRO A 87 -10.03 -0.88 -12.82
N LEU A 88 -10.73 -0.56 -13.90
CA LEU A 88 -10.20 -0.72 -15.27
C LEU A 88 -9.11 0.32 -15.55
N ARG A 89 -9.31 1.57 -15.14
CA ARG A 89 -8.29 2.63 -15.25
C ARG A 89 -7.08 2.32 -14.39
N LEU A 90 -7.30 1.82 -13.17
CA LEU A 90 -6.24 1.40 -12.29
C LEU A 90 -5.42 0.27 -12.93
N TRP A 91 -6.06 -0.74 -13.49
CA TRP A 91 -5.37 -1.84 -14.17
C TRP A 91 -4.50 -1.37 -15.34
N HIS A 92 -5.04 -0.51 -16.20
CA HIS A 92 -4.25 0.10 -17.27
C HIS A 92 -3.09 0.94 -16.74
N TYR A 93 -3.30 1.66 -15.64
CA TYR A 93 -2.27 2.48 -15.02
C TYR A 93 -1.14 1.64 -14.41
N LEU A 94 -1.45 0.50 -13.77
CA LEU A 94 -0.47 -0.46 -13.28
C LEU A 94 0.46 -0.93 -14.41
N GLU A 95 -0.14 -1.34 -15.53
CA GLU A 95 0.58 -1.81 -16.72
C GLU A 95 1.45 -0.68 -17.32
N GLN A 96 0.85 0.49 -17.59
CA GLN A 96 1.54 1.64 -18.19
C GLN A 96 2.72 2.13 -17.36
N GLN A 97 2.59 2.08 -16.03
CA GLN A 97 3.63 2.53 -15.11
C GLN A 97 4.57 1.39 -14.71
N ALA A 98 4.42 0.18 -15.26
CA ALA A 98 5.20 -1.00 -14.91
C ALA A 98 5.28 -1.20 -13.38
N VAL A 99 4.15 -1.08 -12.69
CA VAL A 99 4.10 -1.21 -11.24
C VAL A 99 4.57 -2.60 -10.82
N THR A 100 5.38 -2.66 -9.78
CA THR A 100 5.93 -3.92 -9.24
C THR A 100 5.30 -4.30 -7.91
N HIS A 101 4.83 -3.32 -7.13
CA HIS A 101 4.27 -3.52 -5.81
C HIS A 101 3.03 -2.64 -5.63
N ALA A 102 1.96 -3.22 -5.11
CA ALA A 102 0.73 -2.49 -4.81
C ALA A 102 0.06 -3.02 -3.54
N CYS A 103 -0.29 -2.12 -2.62
CA CYS A 103 -1.16 -2.43 -1.49
C CYS A 103 -2.62 -2.19 -1.91
N LEU A 104 -3.41 -3.24 -2.03
CA LEU A 104 -4.79 -3.17 -2.49
C LEU A 104 -5.73 -3.80 -1.44
N THR A 105 -6.98 -3.35 -1.42
CA THR A 105 -8.00 -4.04 -0.62
C THR A 105 -8.53 -5.25 -1.38
N PRO A 106 -8.83 -6.39 -0.72
CA PRO A 106 -9.49 -7.53 -1.36
C PRO A 106 -10.77 -7.14 -2.10
N ALA A 107 -11.45 -6.10 -1.62
CA ALA A 107 -12.64 -5.52 -2.22
C ALA A 107 -12.50 -5.15 -3.70
N LEU A 108 -11.34 -4.62 -4.07
CA LEU A 108 -11.06 -4.19 -5.44
C LEU A 108 -11.03 -5.36 -6.43
N LEU A 109 -10.78 -6.58 -5.95
CA LEU A 109 -10.67 -7.79 -6.76
C LEU A 109 -11.93 -8.66 -6.75
N ARG A 110 -12.99 -8.25 -6.04
CA ARG A 110 -14.23 -9.04 -5.99
C ARG A 110 -14.88 -9.22 -7.37
N ASP A 111 -14.75 -8.20 -8.23
CA ASP A 111 -15.29 -8.21 -9.60
C ASP A 111 -14.17 -8.27 -10.66
N ALA A 112 -13.05 -8.91 -10.36
CA ALA A 112 -11.88 -8.99 -11.25
C ALA A 112 -12.12 -9.77 -12.56
N GLY A 113 -13.30 -10.38 -12.74
CA GLY A 113 -13.64 -11.18 -13.93
C GLY A 113 -13.62 -10.40 -15.25
N ASP A 114 -13.77 -9.07 -15.19
CA ASP A 114 -13.76 -8.20 -16.38
C ASP A 114 -12.45 -7.41 -16.56
N LEU A 115 -11.45 -7.63 -15.71
CA LEU A 115 -10.16 -6.93 -15.80
C LEU A 115 -9.26 -7.56 -16.86
N PRO A 116 -8.56 -6.75 -17.68
CA PRO A 116 -7.61 -7.27 -18.65
C PRO A 116 -6.46 -7.98 -17.93
N ALA A 117 -5.87 -8.97 -18.60
CA ALA A 117 -4.64 -9.57 -18.12
C ALA A 117 -3.52 -8.52 -18.08
N LEU A 118 -2.75 -8.51 -16.99
CA LEU A 118 -1.52 -7.72 -16.92
C LEU A 118 -0.37 -8.52 -17.57
N THR A 119 0.49 -7.84 -18.32
CA THR A 119 1.75 -8.43 -18.79
C THR A 119 2.81 -8.34 -17.70
N ILE A 120 2.68 -7.34 -16.82
CA ILE A 120 3.49 -7.22 -15.62
C ILE A 120 3.08 -8.23 -14.54
N THR A 121 3.97 -8.44 -13.58
CA THR A 121 3.80 -9.44 -12.53
C THR A 121 3.98 -8.77 -11.16
N PRO A 122 3.05 -7.88 -10.74
CA PRO A 122 3.22 -7.14 -9.49
C PRO A 122 3.00 -8.05 -8.28
N THR A 123 3.79 -7.82 -7.23
CA THR A 123 3.48 -8.28 -5.87
C THR A 123 2.30 -7.47 -5.34
N VAL A 124 1.18 -8.14 -5.11
CA VAL A 124 -0.01 -7.49 -4.53
C VAL A 124 -0.14 -7.88 -3.06
N ILE A 125 -0.15 -6.85 -2.22
CA ILE A 125 -0.22 -6.95 -0.77
C ILE A 125 -1.66 -6.60 -0.37
N PHE A 126 -2.34 -7.52 0.31
CA PHE A 126 -3.69 -7.27 0.81
C PHE A 126 -3.69 -6.92 2.29
N GLY A 127 -4.52 -5.94 2.66
CA GLY A 127 -4.74 -5.54 4.04
C GLY A 127 -6.10 -4.87 4.24
N GLY A 128 -6.50 -4.70 5.50
CA GLY A 128 -7.71 -3.97 5.91
C GLY A 128 -9.02 -4.75 5.86
N GLU A 129 -9.08 -5.88 5.13
CA GLU A 129 -10.22 -6.80 5.12
C GLU A 129 -9.74 -8.25 5.13
N ALA A 130 -10.56 -9.17 5.65
CA ALA A 130 -10.25 -10.60 5.56
C ALA A 130 -10.24 -11.05 4.08
N PRO A 131 -9.17 -11.74 3.63
CA PRO A 131 -9.09 -12.22 2.26
C PRO A 131 -10.17 -13.27 2.00
N GLN A 132 -10.92 -13.12 0.91
CA GLN A 132 -11.86 -14.16 0.45
C GLN A 132 -11.12 -15.06 -0.55
N CYS A 133 -11.09 -16.37 -0.28
CA CYS A 133 -10.28 -17.37 -1.02
C CYS A 133 -10.46 -17.37 -2.55
N ARG A 134 -11.56 -16.80 -3.09
CA ARG A 134 -11.86 -16.81 -4.52
C ARG A 134 -11.15 -15.69 -5.31
N ALA A 135 -10.78 -14.59 -4.66
CA ALA A 135 -10.18 -13.43 -5.32
C ALA A 135 -8.68 -13.61 -5.65
N ILE A 136 -8.04 -14.61 -5.05
CA ILE A 136 -6.57 -14.77 -5.04
C ILE A 136 -6.06 -15.63 -6.22
N SER A 137 -6.90 -16.49 -6.82
CA SER A 137 -6.43 -17.50 -7.79
C SER A 137 -6.64 -17.15 -9.27
N GLY A 138 -7.14 -15.95 -9.60
CA GLY A 138 -7.61 -15.64 -10.96
C GLY A 138 -6.71 -14.77 -11.83
N THR A 139 -5.99 -13.80 -11.24
CA THR A 139 -5.48 -12.64 -12.01
C THR A 139 -4.04 -12.24 -11.67
N LEU A 140 -3.47 -12.74 -10.57
CA LEU A 140 -2.17 -12.32 -10.06
C LEU A 140 -1.34 -13.55 -9.66
N SER A 141 -0.05 -13.54 -9.98
CA SER A 141 0.85 -14.68 -9.78
C SER A 141 1.48 -14.77 -8.38
N SER A 142 1.40 -13.70 -7.59
CA SER A 142 1.89 -13.66 -6.20
C SER A 142 1.01 -12.75 -5.36
N CYS A 143 0.45 -13.31 -4.28
CA CYS A 143 -0.43 -12.61 -3.34
C CYS A 143 0.03 -12.90 -1.92
N GLU A 144 0.31 -11.86 -1.13
CA GLU A 144 0.62 -11.98 0.30
C GLU A 144 -0.39 -11.18 1.14
N ALA A 145 -0.90 -11.80 2.19
CA ALA A 145 -1.76 -11.14 3.18
C ALA A 145 -0.90 -10.72 4.38
N VAL A 146 -1.10 -9.50 4.87
CA VAL A 146 -0.50 -8.98 6.10
C VAL A 146 -1.52 -8.98 7.23
#